data_AF-A0AAX0LC69-F1
#
_entry.id   AF-A0AAX0LC69-F1
#
_cell.length_a   1.000
_cell.length_b   1.000
_cell.length_c   1.000
_cell.angle_alpha   90.00
_cell.angle_beta   90.00
_cell.angle_gamma   90.00
#
_symmetry.space_group_name_H-M   'P 1'
#
loop_
_entity.id
_entity.type
_entity.pdbx_description
1 polymer ?
#
loop_
_entity_poly.entity_id
_entity_poly.type
_entity_poly.pdbx_seq_one_letter_code
_entity_poly.pdbx_strand_id
1 'polypeptide(L)'
;MNSLIIGTSGHIDHGKTSLIRALNGFDGDSLEQEKSRGITIDLSFSNLQNNDTNIAFIDVPGHENLVKTMISGAFAFDACMLVIAANDGIMPQTKEHMNVLSLLGVKDVILVVTKIDLVDSDTMHSLENKAKEYIKNSTNLNILKTFHTSIKDLNTIEELKKYLFTLKPKKRDADGVFRYYIDRVFSIKGIGSVVTGSVISGKVSVGDKLFDYDIAKDVSVRSIQLHDKNEDFATTSNRAALNLTGVQLSELKKGQLLSKKGFFRGFKEADTIVFADDLKHNQNLTFCVGSKQVAAKAVVLSDEKDKFVSFKFEKDMFLIFNEPFVLLLNGRVIGGGRVLNPISEPMKKQGKIALLIALNNLDFKRVFEILKLTHKNGFGLISSTQRFNLTHKQAVDIAKTLPNSFVDEDALNVYDEGVKYRIIEFIKFIIDKNKFAIFSASSISLKLGWASEKLTQSCIDELYNNGIIEKNSGVYTKKGVDFSELKIKLEDEIYKILDNDKFAPKAPYNIYDELEIDRLSGDNALKKLTANGRVIRLAHNLFITSKNLSDVLKYLKNLIKEDGFVNVQNAKNRLNLSRKYIIAYLEKLDLDSDIIKNGQNRVFRSN
;
A
#
# COMPACT_ATOMS: atom_id res chain seq x y z
N MET A 1 -22.44 -6.55 20.67
CA MET A 1 -22.47 -7.97 20.24
C MET A 1 -21.07 -8.37 19.82
N ASN A 2 -20.47 -9.36 20.47
CA ASN A 2 -19.15 -9.89 20.08
C ASN A 2 -19.29 -10.79 18.84
N SER A 3 -18.36 -10.72 17.89
CA SER A 3 -18.37 -11.59 16.70
C SER A 3 -17.15 -12.49 16.67
N LEU A 4 -17.35 -13.78 16.39
CA LEU A 4 -16.28 -14.76 16.16
C LEU A 4 -16.45 -15.42 14.80
N ILE A 5 -15.33 -15.74 14.15
CA ILE A 5 -15.31 -16.58 12.95
C ILE A 5 -14.75 -17.95 13.31
N ILE A 6 -15.57 -18.99 13.20
CA ILE A 6 -15.20 -20.38 13.45
C ILE A 6 -15.24 -21.16 12.13
N GLY A 7 -14.09 -21.66 11.70
CA GLY A 7 -14.03 -22.57 10.57
C GLY A 7 -14.38 -24.00 10.96
N THR A 8 -14.91 -24.79 10.04
CA THR A 8 -14.90 -26.27 10.14
C THR A 8 -13.84 -26.82 9.22
N SER A 9 -13.08 -27.82 9.68
CA SER A 9 -12.12 -28.54 8.85
C SER A 9 -12.14 -30.03 9.17
N GLY A 10 -11.76 -30.85 8.20
CA GLY A 10 -11.73 -32.31 8.32
C GLY A 10 -11.97 -32.97 6.97
N HIS A 11 -11.69 -34.27 6.90
CA HIS A 11 -11.90 -35.06 5.68
C HIS A 11 -13.34 -34.99 5.14
N ILE A 12 -13.51 -35.31 3.86
CA ILE A 12 -14.82 -35.48 3.25
C ILE A 12 -15.66 -36.50 4.05
N ASP A 13 -16.98 -36.29 4.10
CA ASP A 13 -17.95 -37.14 4.80
C ASP A 13 -17.74 -37.35 6.31
N HIS A 14 -16.84 -36.60 6.96
CA HIS A 14 -16.72 -36.58 8.42
C HIS A 14 -17.84 -35.80 9.14
N GLY A 15 -18.83 -35.29 8.40
CA GLY A 15 -20.02 -34.65 8.96
C GLY A 15 -19.87 -33.16 9.30
N LYS A 16 -18.94 -32.42 8.68
CA LYS A 16 -18.75 -30.97 8.90
C LYS A 16 -20.03 -30.15 8.68
N THR A 17 -20.64 -30.28 7.51
CA THR A 17 -21.86 -29.54 7.15
C THR A 17 -23.05 -30.01 7.99
N SER A 18 -23.19 -31.32 8.21
CA SER A 18 -24.23 -31.87 9.10
C SER A 18 -24.12 -31.36 10.54
N LEU A 19 -22.89 -31.20 11.05
CA LEU A 19 -22.63 -30.64 12.37
C LEU A 19 -23.05 -29.16 12.45
N ILE A 20 -22.69 -28.35 11.45
CA ILE A 20 -23.12 -26.94 11.37
C ILE A 20 -24.65 -26.87 11.36
N ARG A 21 -25.30 -27.67 10.50
CA ARG A 21 -26.76 -27.74 10.42
C ARG A 21 -27.40 -28.13 11.75
N ALA A 22 -26.81 -29.08 12.48
CA ALA A 22 -27.30 -29.46 13.80
C ALA A 22 -27.16 -28.31 14.82
N LEU A 23 -26.12 -27.47 14.70
CA LEU A 23 -25.87 -26.33 15.59
C LEU A 23 -26.81 -25.14 15.35
N ASN A 24 -27.09 -24.81 14.08
CA ASN A 24 -27.81 -23.58 13.71
C ASN A 24 -29.10 -23.78 12.90
N GLY A 25 -29.42 -25.01 12.49
CA GLY A 25 -30.60 -25.35 11.70
C GLY A 25 -30.52 -25.02 10.21
N PHE A 26 -29.39 -24.52 9.70
CA PHE A 26 -29.24 -24.02 8.33
C PHE A 26 -28.01 -24.64 7.62
N ASP A 27 -28.19 -25.14 6.40
CA ASP A 27 -27.12 -25.76 5.60
C ASP A 27 -26.15 -24.74 4.95
N GLY A 28 -26.35 -23.44 5.21
CA GLY A 28 -25.55 -22.35 4.64
C GLY A 28 -25.92 -22.01 3.20
N ASP A 29 -25.24 -21.00 2.64
CA ASP A 29 -25.34 -20.66 1.22
C ASP A 29 -24.76 -21.80 0.37
N SER A 30 -25.60 -22.43 -0.44
CA SER A 30 -25.21 -23.56 -1.29
C SER A 30 -25.47 -23.27 -2.76
N LEU A 31 -24.47 -23.52 -3.60
CA LEU A 31 -24.62 -23.47 -5.06
C LEU A 31 -25.46 -24.67 -5.53
N GLU A 32 -26.24 -24.51 -6.62
CA GLU A 32 -27.02 -25.62 -7.21
C GLU A 32 -26.16 -26.85 -7.52
N GLN A 33 -24.90 -26.63 -7.92
CA GLN A 33 -23.92 -27.68 -8.18
C GLN A 33 -23.51 -28.47 -6.92
N GLU A 34 -23.44 -27.83 -5.75
CA GLU A 34 -23.11 -28.48 -4.47
C GLU A 34 -24.24 -29.43 -4.06
N LYS A 35 -25.50 -28.99 -4.19
CA LYS A 35 -26.68 -29.81 -3.91
C LYS A 35 -26.74 -31.06 -4.78
N SER A 36 -26.36 -30.95 -6.05
CA SER A 36 -26.36 -32.07 -7.00
C SER A 36 -25.26 -33.12 -6.75
N ARG A 37 -24.14 -32.74 -6.11
CA ARG A 37 -22.96 -33.60 -5.90
C ARG A 37 -22.78 -34.05 -4.45
N GLY A 38 -23.53 -33.49 -3.51
CA GLY A 38 -23.42 -33.82 -2.08
C GLY A 38 -22.11 -33.38 -1.42
N ILE A 39 -21.36 -32.46 -2.05
CA ILE A 39 -20.06 -31.98 -1.56
C ILE A 39 -20.02 -30.44 -1.55
N THR A 40 -19.37 -29.86 -0.54
CA THR A 40 -19.05 -28.41 -0.48
C THR A 40 -17.96 -28.10 -1.51
N ILE A 41 -18.22 -27.19 -2.45
CA ILE A 41 -17.36 -26.83 -3.60
C ILE A 41 -16.73 -25.45 -3.39
N ASP A 42 -17.47 -24.52 -2.82
CA ASP A 42 -17.00 -23.20 -2.40
C ASP A 42 -17.24 -23.02 -0.89
N LEU A 43 -16.74 -21.95 -0.28
CA LEU A 43 -16.98 -21.71 1.14
C LEU A 43 -18.50 -21.58 1.41
N SER A 44 -19.06 -22.39 2.30
CA SER A 44 -20.44 -22.21 2.78
C SER A 44 -20.43 -21.40 4.07
N PHE A 45 -21.42 -20.53 4.22
CA PHE A 45 -21.49 -19.57 5.32
C PHE A 45 -22.80 -19.68 6.04
N SER A 46 -22.73 -19.66 7.37
CA SER A 46 -23.90 -19.62 8.24
C SER A 46 -23.52 -18.98 9.56
N ASN A 47 -24.49 -18.69 10.42
CA ASN A 47 -24.22 -18.14 11.73
C ASN A 47 -25.06 -18.78 12.84
N LEU A 48 -24.61 -18.56 14.07
CA LEU A 48 -25.31 -18.90 15.29
C LEU A 48 -25.21 -17.70 16.23
N GLN A 49 -26.34 -17.20 16.73
CA GLN A 49 -26.38 -15.99 17.55
C GLN A 49 -27.14 -16.21 18.87
N ASN A 50 -26.69 -15.50 19.91
CA ASN A 50 -27.45 -15.22 21.12
C ASN A 50 -27.45 -13.70 21.39
N ASN A 51 -27.96 -13.25 22.53
CA ASN A 51 -28.08 -11.80 22.83
C ASN A 51 -26.74 -11.05 22.81
N ASP A 52 -25.64 -11.72 23.18
CA ASP A 52 -24.34 -11.08 23.40
C ASP A 52 -23.31 -11.39 22.31
N THR A 53 -23.44 -12.54 21.65
CA THR A 53 -22.41 -13.14 20.79
C THR A 53 -23.00 -13.66 19.48
N ASN A 54 -22.31 -13.37 18.38
CA ASN A 54 -22.54 -13.90 17.04
C ASN A 54 -21.33 -14.76 16.63
N ILE A 55 -21.62 -15.98 16.16
CA ILE A 55 -20.62 -16.94 15.69
C ILE A 55 -20.88 -17.17 14.21
N ALA A 56 -19.98 -16.69 13.37
CA ALA A 56 -19.98 -16.96 11.95
C ALA A 56 -19.25 -18.28 11.67
N PHE A 57 -19.93 -19.23 11.04
CA PHE A 57 -19.31 -20.45 10.55
C PHE A 57 -18.85 -20.29 9.11
N ILE A 58 -17.64 -20.78 8.84
CA ILE A 58 -17.10 -20.92 7.48
C ILE A 58 -16.85 -22.41 7.25
N ASP A 59 -17.70 -23.04 6.42
CA ASP A 59 -17.52 -24.44 6.05
C ASP A 59 -16.46 -24.56 4.97
N VAL A 60 -15.34 -25.16 5.34
CA VAL A 60 -14.24 -25.40 4.43
C VAL A 60 -14.46 -26.72 3.70
N PRO A 61 -14.35 -26.73 2.36
CA PRO A 61 -14.45 -27.96 1.61
C PRO A 61 -13.37 -28.97 2.02
N GLY A 62 -13.77 -30.23 2.20
CA GLY A 62 -12.86 -31.30 2.62
C GLY A 62 -11.93 -31.83 1.51
N HIS A 63 -12.25 -31.55 0.24
CA HIS A 63 -11.67 -32.23 -0.90
C HIS A 63 -10.27 -31.68 -1.27
N GLU A 64 -9.35 -32.56 -1.69
CA GLU A 64 -7.96 -32.20 -2.05
C GLU A 64 -7.87 -31.08 -3.11
N ASN A 65 -8.75 -31.10 -4.11
CA ASN A 65 -8.82 -30.05 -5.15
C ASN A 65 -9.30 -28.67 -4.67
N LEU A 66 -9.73 -28.53 -3.42
CA LEU A 66 -10.38 -27.32 -2.88
C LEU A 66 -9.59 -26.66 -1.73
N VAL A 67 -8.34 -27.09 -1.51
CA VAL A 67 -7.45 -26.49 -0.50
C VAL A 67 -7.21 -24.99 -0.74
N LYS A 68 -7.25 -24.55 -1.99
CA LYS A 68 -7.23 -23.12 -2.37
C LYS A 68 -8.36 -22.30 -1.73
N THR A 69 -9.54 -22.91 -1.69
CA THR A 69 -10.75 -22.33 -1.10
C THR A 69 -10.63 -22.31 0.42
N MET A 70 -10.12 -23.39 1.02
CA MET A 70 -9.77 -23.44 2.45
C MET A 70 -8.86 -22.28 2.86
N ILE A 71 -7.75 -22.13 2.16
CA ILE A 71 -6.73 -21.12 2.47
C ILE A 71 -7.38 -19.75 2.53
N SER A 72 -8.21 -19.41 1.54
CA SER A 72 -8.89 -18.11 1.44
C SER A 72 -9.80 -17.80 2.64
N GLY A 73 -10.50 -18.81 3.17
CA GLY A 73 -11.39 -18.64 4.33
C GLY A 73 -10.64 -18.67 5.68
N ALA A 74 -9.62 -19.52 5.79
CA ALA A 74 -8.95 -19.81 7.04
C ALA A 74 -8.12 -18.64 7.62
N PHE A 75 -7.67 -17.70 6.78
CA PHE A 75 -7.00 -16.46 7.24
C PHE A 75 -7.79 -15.67 8.27
N ALA A 76 -9.12 -15.80 8.26
CA ALA A 76 -10.00 -15.03 9.11
C ALA A 76 -10.43 -15.76 10.39
N PHE A 77 -10.06 -17.04 10.58
CA PHE A 77 -10.55 -17.85 11.69
C PHE A 77 -10.00 -17.39 13.04
N ASP A 78 -10.90 -17.22 14.01
CA ASP A 78 -10.52 -17.07 15.41
C ASP A 78 -10.13 -18.43 16.01
N ALA A 79 -10.92 -19.45 15.69
CA ALA A 79 -10.69 -20.85 16.02
C ALA A 79 -11.20 -21.76 14.89
N CYS A 80 -10.82 -23.05 14.91
CA CYS A 80 -11.35 -24.05 13.99
C CYS A 80 -11.94 -25.24 14.72
N MET A 81 -13.15 -25.68 14.34
CA MET A 81 -13.67 -27.00 14.68
C MET A 81 -13.02 -28.03 13.77
N LEU A 82 -12.17 -28.88 14.34
CA LEU A 82 -11.50 -29.96 13.65
C LEU A 82 -12.33 -31.23 13.81
N VAL A 83 -12.99 -31.63 12.73
CA VAL A 83 -14.02 -32.69 12.72
C VAL A 83 -13.41 -34.01 12.26
N ILE A 84 -13.51 -35.02 13.12
CA ILE A 84 -13.00 -36.38 12.88
C ILE A 84 -14.12 -37.38 13.11
N ALA A 85 -14.50 -38.14 12.10
CA ALA A 85 -15.49 -39.20 12.26
C ALA A 85 -14.92 -40.36 13.07
N ALA A 86 -15.66 -40.85 14.06
CA ALA A 86 -15.22 -41.88 14.99
C ALA A 86 -14.95 -43.23 14.30
N ASN A 87 -15.72 -43.55 13.26
CA ASN A 87 -15.59 -44.79 12.48
C ASN A 87 -14.42 -44.77 11.48
N ASP A 88 -13.91 -43.59 11.10
CA ASP A 88 -12.87 -43.44 10.06
C ASP A 88 -11.51 -43.04 10.68
N GLY A 89 -11.53 -42.19 11.69
CA GLY A 89 -10.34 -41.69 12.35
C GLY A 89 -9.56 -40.63 11.54
N ILE A 90 -8.25 -40.52 11.77
CA ILE A 90 -7.43 -39.44 11.19
C ILE A 90 -7.07 -39.75 9.74
N MET A 91 -7.70 -39.03 8.81
CA MET A 91 -7.48 -39.15 7.37
C MET A 91 -6.43 -38.17 6.82
N PRO A 92 -5.87 -38.41 5.61
CA PRO A 92 -4.87 -37.52 4.99
C PRO A 92 -5.31 -36.06 4.86
N GLN A 93 -6.56 -35.80 4.45
CA GLN A 93 -7.11 -34.43 4.36
C GLN A 93 -7.19 -33.74 5.72
N THR A 94 -7.49 -34.50 6.79
CA THR A 94 -7.46 -33.97 8.16
C THR A 94 -6.06 -33.49 8.54
N LYS A 95 -5.02 -34.26 8.18
CA LYS A 95 -3.61 -33.88 8.40
C LYS A 95 -3.22 -32.65 7.58
N GLU A 96 -3.62 -32.61 6.29
CA GLU A 96 -3.37 -31.45 5.43
C GLU A 96 -4.01 -30.17 5.98
N HIS A 97 -5.27 -30.26 6.44
CA HIS A 97 -5.96 -29.14 7.06
C HIS A 97 -5.28 -28.65 8.34
N MET A 98 -4.87 -29.57 9.23
CA MET A 98 -4.11 -29.22 10.43
C MET A 98 -2.83 -28.44 10.08
N ASN A 99 -2.11 -28.89 9.05
CA ASN A 99 -0.91 -28.22 8.56
C ASN A 99 -1.23 -26.83 8.03
N VAL A 100 -2.26 -26.67 7.20
CA VAL A 100 -2.70 -25.37 6.68
C VAL A 100 -3.09 -24.41 7.80
N LEU A 101 -3.88 -24.87 8.78
CA LEU A 101 -4.28 -24.05 9.94
C LEU A 101 -3.06 -23.59 10.75
N SER A 102 -2.10 -24.49 10.96
CA SER A 102 -0.84 -24.18 11.65
C SER A 102 -0.03 -23.13 10.90
N LEU A 103 0.10 -23.25 9.57
CA LEU A 103 0.81 -22.28 8.71
C LEU A 103 0.14 -20.90 8.69
N LEU A 104 -1.20 -20.87 8.74
CA LEU A 104 -1.99 -19.63 8.76
C LEU A 104 -2.04 -18.97 10.14
N GLY A 105 -1.47 -19.61 11.17
CA GLY A 105 -1.48 -19.09 12.55
C GLY A 105 -2.81 -19.27 13.28
N VAL A 106 -3.72 -20.11 12.76
CA VAL A 106 -4.96 -20.50 13.44
C VAL A 106 -4.63 -21.53 14.51
N LYS A 107 -4.09 -21.06 15.64
CA LYS A 107 -3.58 -21.94 16.70
C LYS A 107 -4.67 -22.71 17.45
N ASP A 108 -5.84 -22.13 17.63
CA ASP A 108 -6.83 -22.69 18.55
C ASP A 108 -7.83 -23.58 17.81
N VAL A 109 -7.91 -24.84 18.22
CA VAL A 109 -8.80 -25.83 17.62
C VAL A 109 -9.73 -26.47 18.66
N ILE A 110 -10.95 -26.75 18.24
CA ILE A 110 -11.94 -27.51 19.01
C ILE A 110 -12.01 -28.88 18.33
N LEU A 111 -11.55 -29.92 19.03
CA LEU A 111 -11.57 -31.26 18.47
C LEU A 111 -12.98 -31.82 18.60
N VAL A 112 -13.65 -32.08 17.48
CA VAL A 112 -15.01 -32.63 17.45
C VAL A 112 -14.96 -34.03 16.84
N VAL A 113 -15.13 -35.04 17.68
CA VAL A 113 -15.28 -36.42 17.24
C VAL A 113 -16.75 -36.65 16.91
N THR A 114 -17.07 -36.89 15.64
CA THR A 114 -18.45 -37.05 15.15
C THR A 114 -18.78 -38.53 14.94
N LYS A 115 -20.06 -38.84 14.73
CA LYS A 115 -20.55 -40.21 14.46
C LYS A 115 -20.21 -41.22 15.58
N ILE A 116 -20.24 -40.75 16.83
CA ILE A 116 -19.93 -41.59 17.99
C ILE A 116 -20.94 -42.74 18.18
N ASP A 117 -22.13 -42.64 17.56
CA ASP A 117 -23.14 -43.70 17.53
C ASP A 117 -22.74 -44.93 16.69
N LEU A 118 -21.64 -44.85 15.94
CA LEU A 118 -21.16 -45.94 15.08
C LEU A 118 -20.04 -46.78 15.70
N VAL A 119 -19.55 -46.42 16.89
CA VAL A 119 -18.43 -47.10 17.56
C VAL A 119 -18.67 -47.24 19.06
N ASP A 120 -17.95 -48.14 19.72
CA ASP A 120 -17.93 -48.25 21.18
C ASP A 120 -17.07 -47.16 21.85
N SER A 121 -17.19 -47.03 23.18
CA SER A 121 -16.47 -46.03 23.98
C SER A 121 -14.96 -46.18 23.91
N ASP A 122 -14.47 -47.42 23.88
CA ASP A 122 -13.04 -47.72 23.91
C ASP A 122 -12.36 -47.30 22.59
N THR A 123 -13.01 -47.59 21.46
CA THR A 123 -12.57 -47.18 20.13
C THR A 123 -12.56 -45.66 20.01
N MET A 124 -13.60 -45.00 20.51
CA MET A 124 -13.72 -43.54 20.51
C MET A 124 -12.58 -42.89 21.32
N HIS A 125 -12.34 -43.35 22.55
CA HIS A 125 -11.26 -42.81 23.40
C HIS A 125 -9.87 -43.11 22.83
N SER A 126 -9.67 -44.28 22.20
CA SER A 126 -8.43 -44.61 21.49
C SER A 126 -8.16 -43.63 20.34
N LEU A 127 -9.19 -43.31 19.55
CA LEU A 127 -9.07 -42.33 18.47
C LEU A 127 -8.78 -40.92 18.99
N GLU A 128 -9.46 -40.49 20.04
CA GLU A 128 -9.23 -39.19 20.67
C GLU A 128 -7.77 -39.04 21.10
N ASN A 129 -7.22 -40.05 21.77
CA ASN A 129 -5.83 -40.04 22.22
C ASN A 129 -4.86 -39.94 21.04
N LYS A 130 -5.10 -40.73 19.98
CA LYS A 130 -4.31 -40.66 18.73
C LYS A 130 -4.38 -39.26 18.09
N ALA A 131 -5.55 -38.64 18.07
CA ALA A 131 -5.73 -37.30 17.51
C ALA A 131 -4.99 -36.23 18.33
N LYS A 132 -5.12 -36.28 19.66
CA LYS A 132 -4.41 -35.39 20.58
C LYS A 132 -2.90 -35.53 20.46
N GLU A 133 -2.40 -36.76 20.40
CA GLU A 133 -0.97 -37.04 20.23
C GLU A 133 -0.45 -36.53 18.88
N TYR A 134 -1.17 -36.79 17.79
CA TYR A 134 -0.80 -36.30 16.47
C TYR A 134 -0.72 -34.77 16.42
N ILE A 135 -1.73 -34.09 16.97
CA ILE A 135 -1.78 -32.62 17.05
C ILE A 135 -0.59 -32.09 17.86
N LYS A 136 -0.33 -32.67 19.03
CA LYS A 136 0.77 -32.26 19.93
C LYS A 136 2.15 -32.44 19.28
N ASN A 137 2.35 -33.52 18.52
CA ASN A 137 3.66 -33.87 17.99
C ASN A 137 3.95 -33.28 16.60
N SER A 138 2.91 -32.99 15.80
CA SER A 138 3.07 -32.67 14.37
C SER A 138 2.63 -31.26 14.00
N THR A 139 2.07 -30.49 14.93
CA THR A 139 1.46 -29.19 14.63
C THR A 139 1.73 -28.18 15.75
N ASN A 140 1.50 -26.89 15.48
CA ASN A 140 1.49 -25.83 16.51
C ASN A 140 0.05 -25.47 16.93
N LEU A 141 -0.85 -26.46 16.92
CA LEU A 141 -2.26 -26.27 17.27
C LEU A 141 -2.49 -26.60 18.76
N ASN A 142 -3.33 -25.80 19.39
CA ASN A 142 -3.77 -25.92 20.77
C ASN A 142 -5.21 -26.41 20.78
N ILE A 143 -5.46 -27.55 21.41
CA ILE A 143 -6.82 -28.07 21.58
C ILE A 143 -7.47 -27.34 22.77
N LEU A 144 -8.49 -26.52 22.48
CA LEU A 144 -9.21 -25.76 23.51
C LEU A 144 -10.13 -26.66 24.34
N LYS A 145 -10.87 -27.54 23.67
CA LYS A 145 -11.73 -28.57 24.26
C LYS A 145 -11.99 -29.67 23.22
N THR A 146 -12.31 -30.87 23.70
CA THR A 146 -12.75 -32.00 22.89
C THR A 146 -14.22 -32.27 23.14
N PHE A 147 -14.97 -32.55 22.07
CA PHE A 147 -16.38 -32.93 22.11
C PHE A 147 -16.59 -34.24 21.36
N HIS A 148 -17.48 -35.06 21.91
CA HIS A 148 -17.97 -36.28 21.30
C HIS A 148 -19.41 -36.03 20.89
N THR A 149 -19.71 -36.13 19.60
CA THR A 149 -20.99 -35.69 19.05
C THR A 149 -21.62 -36.72 18.13
N SER A 150 -22.93 -36.86 18.24
CA SER A 150 -23.76 -37.51 17.23
C SER A 150 -24.93 -36.59 16.90
N ILE A 151 -25.22 -36.42 15.62
CA ILE A 151 -26.41 -35.67 15.17
C ILE A 151 -27.72 -36.36 15.59
N LYS A 152 -27.67 -37.63 16.03
CA LYS A 152 -28.81 -38.36 16.59
C LYS A 152 -29.03 -38.07 18.08
N ASP A 153 -28.04 -37.53 18.77
CA ASP A 153 -28.14 -37.13 20.18
C ASP A 153 -27.99 -35.61 20.33
N LEU A 154 -29.13 -34.94 20.42
CA LEU A 154 -29.21 -33.48 20.53
C LEU A 154 -28.50 -32.92 21.77
N ASN A 155 -28.35 -33.71 22.84
CA ASN A 155 -27.66 -33.24 24.05
C ASN A 155 -26.18 -32.97 23.77
N THR A 156 -25.55 -33.83 22.95
CA THR A 156 -24.13 -33.65 22.57
C THR A 156 -23.90 -32.39 21.74
N ILE A 157 -24.86 -32.06 20.87
CA ILE A 157 -24.82 -30.85 20.04
C ILE A 157 -25.05 -29.59 20.89
N GLU A 158 -25.99 -29.64 21.83
CA GLU A 158 -26.25 -28.53 22.75
C GLU A 158 -25.09 -28.25 23.72
N GLU A 159 -24.34 -29.28 24.14
CA GLU A 159 -23.11 -29.06 24.94
C GLU A 159 -22.04 -28.32 24.13
N LEU A 160 -21.79 -28.75 22.89
CA LEU A 160 -20.87 -28.07 21.98
C LEU A 160 -21.32 -26.62 21.76
N LYS A 161 -22.60 -26.41 21.45
CA LYS A 161 -23.20 -25.08 21.23
C LYS A 161 -23.00 -24.14 22.41
N LYS A 162 -23.28 -24.60 23.63
CA LYS A 162 -23.06 -23.81 24.86
C LYS A 162 -21.61 -23.38 24.99
N TYR A 163 -20.68 -24.29 24.74
CA TYR A 163 -19.25 -23.98 24.81
C TYR A 163 -18.82 -22.96 23.74
N LEU A 164 -19.32 -23.07 22.51
CA LEU A 164 -18.99 -22.12 21.44
C LEU A 164 -19.33 -20.68 21.84
N PHE A 165 -20.44 -20.46 22.57
CA PHE A 165 -20.79 -19.14 23.09
C PHE A 165 -19.90 -18.62 24.24
N THR A 166 -19.11 -19.48 24.87
CA THR A 166 -18.13 -19.05 25.90
C THR A 166 -16.82 -18.55 25.30
N LEU A 167 -16.58 -18.82 24.02
CA LEU A 167 -15.36 -18.41 23.33
C LEU A 167 -15.29 -16.90 23.19
N LYS A 168 -14.07 -16.37 23.32
CA LYS A 168 -13.78 -14.95 23.13
C LYS A 168 -13.06 -14.76 21.80
N PRO A 169 -13.42 -13.74 21.01
CA PRO A 169 -12.69 -13.42 19.78
C PRO A 169 -11.23 -13.09 20.12
N LYS A 170 -10.32 -13.43 19.21
CA LYS A 170 -8.92 -13.01 19.36
C LYS A 170 -8.87 -11.49 19.29
N LYS A 171 -8.09 -10.86 20.18
CA LYS A 171 -7.78 -9.43 20.05
C LYS A 171 -6.98 -9.22 18.77
N ARG A 172 -7.65 -8.80 17.70
CA ARG A 172 -7.05 -8.30 16.47
C ARG A 172 -6.96 -6.79 16.54
N ASP A 173 -5.99 -6.23 15.83
CA ASP A 173 -5.80 -4.79 15.76
C ASP A 173 -6.94 -4.12 14.98
N ALA A 174 -8.03 -3.81 15.69
CA ALA A 174 -9.18 -3.08 15.16
C ALA A 174 -8.82 -1.61 14.88
N ASP A 175 -7.77 -1.08 15.51
CA ASP A 175 -7.26 0.27 15.32
C ASP A 175 -6.23 0.34 14.17
N GLY A 176 -5.77 -0.82 13.69
CA GLY A 176 -4.86 -0.96 12.55
C GLY A 176 -5.45 -0.51 11.22
N VAL A 177 -4.62 -0.53 10.18
CA VAL A 177 -5.06 -0.16 8.82
C VAL A 177 -6.08 -1.17 8.29
N PHE A 178 -7.19 -0.67 7.74
CA PHE A 178 -8.24 -1.53 7.18
C PHE A 178 -7.69 -2.42 6.07
N ARG A 179 -7.82 -3.75 6.20
CA ARG A 179 -7.41 -4.71 5.17
C ARG A 179 -8.53 -5.71 4.89
N TYR A 180 -8.91 -5.78 3.63
CA TYR A 180 -9.97 -6.65 3.15
C TYR A 180 -9.60 -7.24 1.80
N TYR A 181 -9.43 -8.57 1.75
CA TYR A 181 -9.28 -9.27 0.47
C TYR A 181 -10.64 -9.73 -0.04
N ILE A 182 -10.92 -9.43 -1.31
CA ILE A 182 -12.16 -9.84 -1.98
C ILE A 182 -12.16 -11.37 -2.14
N ASP A 183 -13.20 -12.02 -1.64
CA ASP A 183 -13.41 -13.47 -1.79
C ASP A 183 -14.43 -13.77 -2.90
N ARG A 184 -15.53 -13.01 -2.97
CA ARG A 184 -16.53 -13.11 -4.05
C ARG A 184 -16.94 -11.73 -4.57
N VAL A 185 -17.38 -11.72 -5.82
CA VAL A 185 -17.85 -10.53 -6.54
C VAL A 185 -19.16 -10.90 -7.21
N PHE A 186 -20.20 -10.10 -6.99
CA PHE A 186 -21.51 -10.30 -7.63
C PHE A 186 -22.26 -8.97 -7.73
N SER A 187 -23.25 -8.90 -8.60
CA SER A 187 -24.14 -7.75 -8.68
C SER A 187 -25.52 -8.11 -8.18
N ILE A 188 -26.11 -7.21 -7.39
CA ILE A 188 -27.52 -7.30 -7.02
C ILE A 188 -28.26 -6.18 -7.76
N LYS A 189 -29.35 -6.54 -8.44
CA LYS A 189 -30.20 -5.62 -9.21
C LYS A 189 -30.66 -4.47 -8.31
N GLY A 190 -30.37 -3.23 -8.73
CA GLY A 190 -30.71 -2.00 -7.98
C GLY A 190 -29.71 -1.59 -6.89
N ILE A 191 -28.81 -2.49 -6.46
CA ILE A 191 -27.81 -2.21 -5.41
C ILE A 191 -26.46 -1.80 -6.03
N GLY A 192 -26.00 -2.52 -7.05
CA GLY A 192 -24.74 -2.26 -7.76
C GLY A 192 -23.73 -3.41 -7.65
N SER A 193 -22.45 -3.06 -7.56
CA SER A 193 -21.33 -4.00 -7.43
C SER A 193 -21.13 -4.36 -5.96
N VAL A 194 -21.32 -5.62 -5.59
CA VAL A 194 -21.16 -6.10 -4.21
C VAL A 194 -20.00 -7.08 -4.15
N VAL A 195 -19.18 -6.94 -3.12
CA VAL A 195 -18.06 -7.84 -2.83
C VAL A 195 -18.19 -8.40 -1.43
N THR A 196 -17.77 -9.65 -1.23
CA THR A 196 -17.71 -10.28 0.10
C THR A 196 -16.29 -10.70 0.43
N GLY A 197 -15.97 -10.72 1.72
CA GLY A 197 -14.63 -10.94 2.23
C GLY A 197 -14.58 -10.74 3.74
N SER A 198 -13.49 -11.18 4.35
CA SER A 198 -13.29 -11.05 5.80
C SER A 198 -12.41 -9.85 6.10
N VAL A 199 -12.78 -9.10 7.14
CA VAL A 199 -11.96 -7.98 7.63
C VAL A 199 -10.78 -8.54 8.43
N ILE A 200 -9.57 -8.34 7.91
CA ILE A 200 -8.34 -8.89 8.52
C ILE A 200 -7.83 -7.96 9.62
N SER A 201 -7.85 -6.65 9.37
CA SER A 201 -7.43 -5.60 10.29
C SER A 201 -8.25 -4.34 10.06
N GLY A 202 -8.30 -3.47 11.06
CA GLY A 202 -8.96 -2.17 10.99
C GLY A 202 -10.49 -2.22 10.94
N LYS A 203 -11.06 -1.04 10.68
CA LYS A 203 -12.51 -0.79 10.57
C LYS A 203 -12.85 -0.07 9.27
N VAL A 204 -14.02 -0.37 8.72
CA VAL A 204 -14.66 0.35 7.61
C VAL A 204 -16.08 0.75 8.00
N SER A 205 -16.50 1.95 7.62
CA SER A 205 -17.85 2.47 7.85
C SER A 205 -18.53 2.82 6.52
N VAL A 206 -19.86 2.87 6.53
CA VAL A 206 -20.63 3.36 5.38
C VAL A 206 -20.19 4.79 5.04
N GLY A 207 -19.97 5.08 3.77
CA GLY A 207 -19.47 6.36 3.26
C GLY A 207 -17.94 6.44 3.15
N ASP A 208 -17.18 5.49 3.72
CA ASP A 208 -15.73 5.50 3.63
C ASP A 208 -15.24 5.38 2.18
N LYS A 209 -14.18 6.13 1.88
CA LYS A 209 -13.40 5.98 0.65
C LYS A 209 -12.30 4.95 0.86
N LEU A 210 -12.31 3.91 0.04
CA LEU A 210 -11.28 2.90 -0.02
C LEU A 210 -10.52 3.01 -1.35
N PHE A 211 -9.42 2.29 -1.43
CA PHE A 211 -8.60 2.14 -2.62
C PHE A 211 -8.42 0.66 -2.90
N ASP A 212 -8.75 0.26 -4.12
CA ASP A 212 -8.37 -1.04 -4.64
C ASP A 212 -6.94 -0.94 -5.17
N TYR A 213 -6.03 -1.61 -4.46
CA TYR A 213 -4.60 -1.55 -4.76
C TYR A 213 -4.22 -2.29 -6.05
N ASP A 214 -4.97 -3.33 -6.41
CA ASP A 214 -4.67 -4.18 -7.56
C ASP A 214 -5.05 -3.52 -8.90
N ILE A 215 -6.09 -2.68 -8.92
CA ILE A 215 -6.49 -1.89 -10.10
C ILE A 215 -6.20 -0.39 -9.98
N ALA A 216 -5.57 0.01 -8.87
CA ALA A 216 -5.20 1.39 -8.57
C ALA A 216 -6.37 2.40 -8.66
N LYS A 217 -7.53 2.05 -8.09
CA LYS A 217 -8.77 2.84 -8.23
C LYS A 217 -9.38 3.20 -6.88
N ASP A 218 -9.84 4.44 -6.74
CA ASP A 218 -10.62 4.88 -5.59
C ASP A 218 -12.06 4.32 -5.70
N VAL A 219 -12.55 3.75 -4.60
CA VAL A 219 -13.91 3.21 -4.46
C VAL A 219 -14.56 3.78 -3.21
N SER A 220 -15.89 3.76 -3.13
CA SER A 220 -16.61 4.22 -1.94
C SER A 220 -17.62 3.19 -1.48
N VAL A 221 -17.75 3.06 -0.16
CA VAL A 221 -18.64 2.08 0.48
C VAL A 221 -20.03 2.68 0.61
N ARG A 222 -20.99 2.19 -0.19
CA ARG A 222 -22.38 2.68 -0.19
C ARG A 222 -23.22 2.05 0.92
N SER A 223 -22.99 0.77 1.20
CA SER A 223 -23.66 0.04 2.26
C SER A 223 -22.79 -1.14 2.70
N ILE A 224 -22.93 -1.53 3.97
CA ILE A 224 -22.27 -2.68 4.56
C ILE A 224 -23.36 -3.64 5.03
N GLN A 225 -23.19 -4.92 4.74
CA GLN A 225 -24.02 -5.97 5.31
C GLN A 225 -23.19 -6.99 6.07
N LEU A 226 -23.63 -7.30 7.29
CA LEU A 226 -23.13 -8.39 8.11
C LEU A 226 -24.31 -9.36 8.33
N HIS A 227 -24.17 -10.62 7.89
CA HIS A 227 -25.21 -11.65 8.08
C HIS A 227 -26.60 -11.21 7.58
N ASP A 228 -26.68 -10.72 6.34
CA ASP A 228 -27.90 -10.22 5.68
C ASP A 228 -28.60 -9.04 6.37
N LYS A 229 -27.96 -8.43 7.36
CA LYS A 229 -28.40 -7.20 8.02
C LYS A 229 -27.54 -6.04 7.59
N ASN A 230 -28.16 -4.89 7.31
CA ASN A 230 -27.44 -3.65 7.07
C ASN A 230 -26.83 -3.16 8.38
N GLU A 231 -25.56 -2.78 8.33
CA GLU A 231 -24.80 -2.29 9.47
C GLU A 231 -24.04 -1.01 9.07
N ASP A 232 -23.77 -0.15 10.05
CA ASP A 232 -23.07 1.12 9.80
C ASP A 232 -21.55 0.92 9.62
N PHE A 233 -21.00 -0.17 10.14
CA PHE A 233 -19.58 -0.47 10.07
C PHE A 233 -19.28 -1.97 10.12
N ALA A 234 -18.07 -2.33 9.68
CA ALA A 234 -17.49 -3.65 9.86
C ALA A 234 -16.07 -3.53 10.43
N THR A 235 -15.70 -4.45 11.31
CA THR A 235 -14.39 -4.53 11.96
C THR A 235 -13.83 -5.95 11.87
N THR A 236 -12.64 -6.16 12.42
CA THR A 236 -12.03 -7.49 12.57
C THR A 236 -13.01 -8.52 13.15
N SER A 237 -12.86 -9.77 12.71
CA SER A 237 -13.80 -10.88 13.01
C SER A 237 -15.21 -10.71 12.44
N ASN A 238 -15.41 -9.74 11.54
CA ASN A 238 -16.59 -9.71 10.67
C ASN A 238 -16.23 -10.23 9.27
N ARG A 239 -17.18 -10.97 8.69
CA ARG A 239 -17.26 -11.15 7.25
C ARG A 239 -18.30 -10.17 6.72
N ALA A 240 -17.86 -9.26 5.86
CA ALA A 240 -18.69 -8.15 5.41
C ALA A 240 -18.95 -8.24 3.91
N ALA A 241 -20.20 -8.00 3.53
CA ALA A 241 -20.54 -7.65 2.16
C ALA A 241 -20.47 -6.13 2.02
N LEU A 242 -19.65 -5.65 1.09
CA LEU A 242 -19.48 -4.23 0.80
C LEU A 242 -20.10 -3.93 -0.55
N ASN A 243 -21.06 -3.00 -0.57
CA ASN A 243 -21.56 -2.41 -1.80
C ASN A 243 -20.64 -1.26 -2.21
N LEU A 244 -20.01 -1.39 -3.38
CA LEU A 244 -18.99 -0.46 -3.85
C LEU A 244 -19.50 0.41 -5.00
N THR A 245 -19.20 1.70 -4.93
CA THR A 245 -19.40 2.67 -6.01
C THR A 245 -18.06 3.19 -6.54
N GLY A 246 -18.06 3.67 -7.80
CA GLY A 246 -16.84 4.14 -8.47
C GLY A 246 -16.10 3.05 -9.26
N VAL A 247 -16.61 1.81 -9.28
CA VAL A 247 -16.00 0.67 -9.97
C VAL A 247 -17.06 -0.22 -10.62
N GLN A 248 -16.74 -0.77 -11.79
CA GLN A 248 -17.58 -1.73 -12.50
C GLN A 248 -17.33 -3.15 -11.99
N LEU A 249 -18.36 -4.00 -12.04
CA LEU A 249 -18.25 -5.39 -11.59
C LEU A 249 -17.14 -6.18 -12.31
N SER A 250 -16.92 -5.91 -13.60
CA SER A 250 -15.90 -6.57 -14.44
C SER A 250 -14.45 -6.26 -14.02
N GLU A 251 -14.24 -5.15 -13.31
CA GLU A 251 -12.93 -4.74 -12.79
C GLU A 251 -12.60 -5.44 -11.47
N LEU A 252 -13.62 -5.93 -10.76
CA LEU A 252 -13.49 -6.56 -9.45
C LEU A 252 -13.28 -8.07 -9.57
N LYS A 253 -12.31 -8.60 -8.84
CA LYS A 253 -11.91 -10.01 -8.86
C LYS A 253 -11.51 -10.50 -7.47
N LYS A 254 -11.69 -11.81 -7.25
CA LYS A 254 -11.17 -12.50 -6.07
C LYS A 254 -9.66 -12.25 -5.92
N GLY A 255 -9.23 -12.00 -4.69
CA GLY A 255 -7.84 -11.77 -4.33
C GLY A 255 -7.39 -10.31 -4.36
N GLN A 256 -8.21 -9.37 -4.83
CA GLN A 256 -7.86 -7.95 -4.78
C GLN A 256 -7.93 -7.42 -3.34
N LEU A 257 -7.03 -6.48 -3.02
CA LEU A 257 -6.95 -5.84 -1.70
C LEU A 257 -7.64 -4.48 -1.69
N LEU A 258 -8.66 -4.34 -0.84
CA LEU A 258 -9.28 -3.07 -0.48
C LEU A 258 -8.72 -2.56 0.84
N SER A 259 -8.28 -1.30 0.84
CA SER A 259 -7.75 -0.62 2.03
C SER A 259 -7.81 0.90 1.89
N LYS A 260 -7.50 1.65 2.95
CA LYS A 260 -7.19 3.09 2.85
C LYS A 260 -5.99 3.32 1.94
N LYS A 261 -6.06 4.38 1.12
CA LYS A 261 -4.99 4.79 0.18
C LYS A 261 -3.74 5.28 0.92
N GLY A 262 -2.56 5.01 0.35
CA GLY A 262 -1.28 5.53 0.84
C GLY A 262 -0.58 4.69 1.93
N PHE A 263 -1.18 3.59 2.36
CA PHE A 263 -0.61 2.73 3.41
C PHE A 263 0.22 1.56 2.88
N PHE A 264 -0.09 1.09 1.66
CA PHE A 264 0.59 -0.05 1.06
C PHE A 264 1.27 0.35 -0.25
N ARG A 265 2.44 -0.23 -0.51
CA ARG A 265 3.11 -0.15 -1.80
C ARG A 265 3.28 -1.56 -2.36
N GLY A 266 3.03 -1.69 -3.65
CA GLY A 266 3.18 -2.95 -4.37
C GLY A 266 4.64 -3.25 -4.67
N PHE A 267 5.05 -4.50 -4.43
CA PHE A 267 6.36 -5.00 -4.82
C PHE A 267 6.25 -6.38 -5.48
N LYS A 268 7.16 -6.64 -6.42
CA LYS A 268 7.30 -7.95 -7.09
C LYS A 268 8.31 -8.86 -6.41
N GLU A 269 8.81 -8.47 -5.25
CA GLU A 269 9.72 -9.26 -4.45
C GLU A 269 9.38 -9.09 -2.98
N ALA A 270 9.43 -10.18 -2.23
CA ALA A 270 9.34 -10.17 -0.78
C ALA A 270 10.25 -11.23 -0.19
N ASP A 271 10.82 -10.94 0.97
CA ASP A 271 11.65 -11.89 1.71
C ASP A 271 10.87 -12.45 2.89
N THR A 272 11.05 -13.75 3.15
CA THR A 272 10.18 -14.54 4.02
C THR A 272 10.97 -15.55 4.83
N ILE A 273 10.35 -16.04 5.90
CA ILE A 273 10.72 -17.31 6.53
C ILE A 273 9.74 -18.38 6.05
N VAL A 274 10.26 -19.54 5.66
CA VAL A 274 9.48 -20.66 5.11
C VAL A 274 9.65 -21.91 5.96
N PHE A 275 8.53 -22.54 6.26
CA PHE A 275 8.39 -23.85 6.89
C PHE A 275 7.93 -24.84 5.81
N ALA A 276 8.90 -25.53 5.20
CA ALA A 276 8.66 -26.53 4.16
C ALA A 276 9.87 -27.47 4.08
N ASP A 277 9.62 -28.79 4.07
CA ASP A 277 10.71 -29.78 4.08
C ASP A 277 11.47 -29.79 2.74
N ASP A 278 10.76 -29.71 1.60
CA ASP A 278 11.31 -29.96 0.26
C ASP A 278 11.31 -28.76 -0.71
N LEU A 279 11.35 -27.52 -0.20
CA LEU A 279 11.43 -26.34 -1.07
C LEU A 279 12.80 -26.23 -1.76
N LYS A 280 12.81 -26.23 -3.09
CA LYS A 280 14.03 -26.15 -3.93
C LYS A 280 14.35 -24.72 -4.35
N HIS A 281 15.64 -24.43 -4.52
CA HIS A 281 16.09 -23.16 -5.08
C HIS A 281 15.58 -22.99 -6.53
N ASN A 282 15.13 -21.78 -6.87
CA ASN A 282 14.56 -21.40 -8.17
C ASN A 282 13.28 -22.17 -8.58
N GLN A 283 12.55 -22.74 -7.62
CA GLN A 283 11.31 -23.47 -7.88
C GLN A 283 10.14 -22.52 -8.16
N ASN A 284 9.36 -22.81 -9.19
CA ASN A 284 8.10 -22.12 -9.46
C ASN A 284 6.97 -22.77 -8.66
N LEU A 285 6.12 -21.96 -8.05
CA LEU A 285 5.01 -22.38 -7.21
C LEU A 285 3.90 -21.32 -7.20
N THR A 286 2.80 -21.60 -6.50
CA THR A 286 1.76 -20.61 -6.21
C THR A 286 1.89 -20.11 -4.78
N PHE A 287 2.03 -18.81 -4.61
CA PHE A 287 2.03 -18.11 -3.33
C PHE A 287 0.60 -17.66 -3.00
N CYS A 288 0.09 -18.08 -1.83
CA CYS A 288 -1.28 -17.80 -1.40
C CYS A 288 -1.27 -16.93 -0.14
N VAL A 289 -1.95 -15.78 -0.21
CA VAL A 289 -2.07 -14.80 0.89
C VAL A 289 -3.47 -14.18 0.90
N GLY A 290 -4.17 -14.21 2.03
CA GLY A 290 -5.60 -13.90 2.04
C GLY A 290 -6.36 -14.76 1.02
N SER A 291 -7.19 -14.14 0.19
CA SER A 291 -7.82 -14.81 -0.96
C SER A 291 -7.02 -14.68 -2.27
N LYS A 292 -5.83 -14.06 -2.24
CA LYS A 292 -4.97 -13.81 -3.40
C LYS A 292 -4.06 -15.00 -3.66
N GLN A 293 -3.95 -15.38 -4.93
CA GLN A 293 -3.07 -16.46 -5.40
C GLN A 293 -2.26 -15.96 -6.59
N VAL A 294 -0.93 -16.04 -6.49
CA VAL A 294 -0.02 -15.52 -7.52
C VAL A 294 1.11 -16.52 -7.79
N ALA A 295 1.48 -16.67 -9.05
CA ALA A 295 2.66 -17.44 -9.42
C ALA A 295 3.92 -16.75 -8.87
N ALA A 296 4.79 -17.54 -8.24
CA ALA A 296 6.00 -17.04 -7.64
C ALA A 296 7.18 -17.98 -7.90
N LYS A 297 8.37 -17.39 -7.96
CA LYS A 297 9.64 -18.14 -8.00
C LYS A 297 10.35 -18.01 -6.65
N ALA A 298 10.63 -19.15 -6.02
CA ALA A 298 11.32 -19.23 -4.74
C ALA A 298 12.84 -19.17 -4.91
N VAL A 299 13.50 -18.20 -4.29
CA VAL A 299 14.96 -18.07 -4.25
C VAL A 299 15.43 -18.31 -2.82
N VAL A 300 15.89 -19.53 -2.55
CA VAL A 300 16.38 -19.94 -1.23
C VAL A 300 17.66 -19.18 -0.87
N LEU A 301 17.67 -18.53 0.30
CA LEU A 301 18.78 -17.73 0.82
C LEU A 301 19.59 -18.49 1.89
N SER A 302 18.93 -19.26 2.76
CA SER A 302 19.58 -20.11 3.76
C SER A 302 19.09 -21.56 3.67
N ASP A 303 19.94 -22.51 4.08
CA ASP A 303 19.66 -23.96 4.00
C ASP A 303 19.32 -24.59 5.36
N GLU A 304 18.96 -23.77 6.36
CA GLU A 304 18.51 -24.25 7.67
C GLU A 304 17.09 -24.87 7.60
N LYS A 305 16.62 -25.48 8.70
CA LYS A 305 15.27 -26.10 8.76
C LYS A 305 14.16 -25.08 8.51
N ASP A 306 14.32 -23.88 9.04
CA ASP A 306 13.48 -22.72 8.75
C ASP A 306 14.22 -21.80 7.76
N LYS A 307 13.83 -21.86 6.48
CA LYS A 307 14.61 -21.24 5.40
C LYS A 307 14.21 -19.79 5.20
N PHE A 308 15.20 -18.91 5.06
CA PHE A 308 14.97 -17.60 4.48
C PHE A 308 14.86 -17.73 2.97
N VAL A 309 13.78 -17.18 2.41
CA VAL A 309 13.47 -17.30 0.98
C VAL A 309 12.98 -15.95 0.45
N SER A 310 13.57 -15.51 -0.66
CA SER A 310 13.01 -14.40 -1.45
C SER A 310 12.06 -14.97 -2.50
N PHE A 311 10.84 -14.46 -2.55
CA PHE A 311 9.89 -14.77 -3.62
C PHE A 311 9.87 -13.66 -4.65
N LYS A 312 9.92 -14.05 -5.93
CA LYS A 312 9.69 -13.14 -7.06
C LYS A 312 8.33 -13.39 -7.66
N PHE A 313 7.55 -12.34 -7.84
CA PHE A 313 6.18 -12.37 -8.33
C PHE A 313 6.07 -11.74 -9.72
N GLU A 314 5.13 -12.21 -10.54
CA GLU A 314 4.86 -11.60 -11.85
C GLU A 314 4.10 -10.27 -11.72
N LYS A 315 3.31 -10.15 -10.64
CA LYS A 315 2.43 -9.01 -10.33
C LYS A 315 2.83 -8.38 -9.00
N ASP A 316 2.40 -7.13 -8.81
CA ASP A 316 2.60 -6.44 -7.55
C ASP A 316 1.82 -7.12 -6.42
N MET A 317 2.52 -7.29 -5.30
CA MET A 317 1.99 -7.83 -4.06
C MET A 317 1.99 -6.74 -3.00
N PHE A 318 0.91 -6.65 -2.24
CA PHE A 318 0.69 -5.64 -1.19
C PHE A 318 0.83 -6.28 0.19
N LEU A 319 1.94 -6.98 0.39
CA LEU A 319 2.21 -7.75 1.61
C LEU A 319 2.56 -6.83 2.78
N ILE A 320 2.39 -7.32 3.99
CA ILE A 320 2.85 -6.66 5.22
C ILE A 320 3.79 -7.57 6.02
N PHE A 321 4.50 -6.95 6.95
CA PHE A 321 5.29 -7.66 7.95
C PHE A 321 4.46 -8.70 8.70
N ASN A 322 5.06 -9.87 8.89
CA ASN A 322 4.53 -10.99 9.67
C ASN A 322 3.24 -11.62 9.12
N GLU A 323 2.86 -11.28 7.87
CA GLU A 323 1.70 -11.82 7.19
C GLU A 323 1.90 -13.31 6.87
N PRO A 324 0.99 -14.20 7.30
CA PRO A 324 1.09 -15.61 6.97
C PRO A 324 0.82 -15.86 5.48
N PHE A 325 1.40 -16.93 4.93
CA PHE A 325 1.12 -17.39 3.58
C PHE A 325 1.25 -18.91 3.48
N VAL A 326 0.68 -19.45 2.39
CA VAL A 326 0.77 -20.88 2.05
C VAL A 326 1.35 -21.03 0.65
N LEU A 327 2.15 -22.07 0.45
CA LEU A 327 2.80 -22.42 -0.81
C LEU A 327 2.14 -23.65 -1.41
N LEU A 328 1.73 -23.54 -2.67
CA LEU A 328 1.19 -24.66 -3.43
C LEU A 328 2.12 -25.04 -4.58
N LEU A 329 2.36 -26.35 -4.73
CA LEU A 329 3.03 -26.93 -5.89
C LEU A 329 2.09 -27.93 -6.54
N ASN A 330 1.81 -27.75 -7.84
CA ASN A 330 0.88 -28.61 -8.58
C ASN A 330 -0.50 -28.75 -7.89
N GLY A 331 -0.96 -27.69 -7.22
CA GLY A 331 -2.23 -27.66 -6.50
C GLY A 331 -2.21 -28.21 -5.07
N ARG A 332 -1.09 -28.80 -4.60
CA ARG A 332 -0.96 -29.36 -3.25
C ARG A 332 -0.16 -28.44 -2.33
N VAL A 333 -0.50 -28.43 -1.05
CA VAL A 333 0.26 -27.68 -0.03
C VAL A 333 1.61 -28.34 0.19
N ILE A 334 2.68 -27.58 0.00
CA ILE A 334 4.06 -28.03 0.25
C ILE A 334 4.69 -27.36 1.48
N GLY A 335 4.01 -26.36 2.04
CA GLY A 335 4.48 -25.60 3.19
C GLY A 335 3.88 -24.20 3.21
N GLY A 336 4.48 -23.32 3.99
CA GLY A 336 4.04 -21.94 4.15
C GLY A 336 5.05 -21.15 4.95
N GLY A 337 4.64 -20.00 5.46
CA GLY A 337 5.59 -19.14 6.15
C GLY A 337 5.03 -17.80 6.56
N ARG A 338 5.94 -16.89 6.90
CA ARG A 338 5.59 -15.51 7.25
C ARG A 338 6.45 -14.54 6.46
N VAL A 339 5.83 -13.46 6.00
CA VAL A 339 6.55 -12.37 5.34
C VAL A 339 7.39 -11.64 6.37
N LEU A 340 8.69 -11.49 6.13
CA LEU A 340 9.58 -10.73 7.01
C LEU A 340 9.91 -9.37 6.43
N ASN A 341 10.11 -9.28 5.11
CA ASN A 341 10.35 -8.01 4.46
C ASN A 341 9.45 -7.93 3.21
N PRO A 342 8.34 -7.16 3.26
CA PRO A 342 7.37 -7.09 2.17
C PRO A 342 7.84 -6.19 1.00
N ILE A 343 9.02 -5.58 1.11
CA ILE A 343 9.55 -4.66 0.11
C ILE A 343 10.87 -5.14 -0.47
N SER A 344 11.21 -4.61 -1.65
CA SER A 344 12.51 -4.88 -2.28
C SER A 344 13.60 -3.99 -1.70
N GLU A 345 14.66 -4.60 -1.19
CA GLU A 345 15.85 -3.91 -0.67
C GLU A 345 17.04 -4.03 -1.62
N PRO A 346 17.85 -2.97 -1.82
CA PRO A 346 19.05 -3.00 -2.66
C PRO A 346 20.22 -3.69 -1.94
N MET A 347 20.01 -4.90 -1.45
CA MET A 347 20.96 -5.68 -0.64
C MET A 347 21.44 -6.93 -1.37
N LYS A 348 22.71 -7.30 -1.15
CA LYS A 348 23.24 -8.62 -1.50
C LYS A 348 22.73 -9.68 -0.53
N LYS A 349 22.85 -10.96 -0.92
CA LYS A 349 22.39 -12.13 -0.15
C LYS A 349 22.76 -12.09 1.34
N GLN A 350 24.03 -11.84 1.68
CA GLN A 350 24.48 -11.80 3.08
C GLN A 350 23.80 -10.69 3.90
N GLY A 351 23.68 -9.48 3.33
CA GLY A 351 22.98 -8.37 3.98
C GLY A 351 21.49 -8.65 4.18
N LYS A 352 20.85 -9.28 3.19
CA LYS A 352 19.46 -9.75 3.33
C LYS A 352 19.30 -10.74 4.47
N ILE A 353 20.16 -11.76 4.57
CA ILE A 353 20.07 -12.75 5.66
C ILE A 353 20.19 -12.07 7.03
N ALA A 354 21.15 -11.15 7.20
CA ALA A 354 21.29 -10.40 8.45
C ALA A 354 20.04 -9.56 8.79
N LEU A 355 19.43 -8.92 7.79
CA LEU A 355 18.18 -8.19 7.95
C LEU A 355 17.04 -9.12 8.39
N LEU A 356 16.91 -10.29 7.76
CA LEU A 356 15.83 -11.24 8.03
C LEU A 356 15.95 -11.88 9.40
N ILE A 357 17.17 -12.17 9.87
CA ILE A 357 17.41 -12.61 11.25
C ILE A 357 16.93 -11.57 12.24
N ALA A 358 17.29 -10.29 12.05
CA ALA A 358 16.87 -9.21 12.94
C ALA A 358 15.35 -9.01 12.94
N LEU A 359 14.72 -9.09 11.76
CA LEU A 359 13.26 -9.02 11.61
C LEU A 359 12.55 -10.19 12.30
N ASN A 360 13.04 -11.42 12.14
CA ASN A 360 12.45 -12.60 12.76
C ASN A 360 12.54 -12.55 14.29
N ASN A 361 13.61 -11.97 14.82
CA ASN A 361 13.81 -11.77 16.25
C ASN A 361 13.10 -10.51 16.80
N LEU A 362 12.42 -9.74 15.95
CA LEU A 362 11.80 -8.46 16.29
C LEU A 362 12.79 -7.41 16.86
N ASP A 363 14.07 -7.52 16.50
CA ASP A 363 15.11 -6.55 16.89
C ASP A 363 15.11 -5.37 15.92
N PHE A 364 14.10 -4.51 16.06
CA PHE A 364 13.91 -3.37 15.15
C PHE A 364 15.03 -2.33 15.23
N LYS A 365 15.73 -2.24 16.36
CA LYS A 365 16.91 -1.38 16.47
C LYS A 365 18.00 -1.88 15.50
N ARG A 366 18.30 -3.18 15.54
CA ARG A 366 19.26 -3.78 14.61
C ARG A 366 18.81 -3.70 13.15
N VAL A 367 17.52 -3.90 12.88
CA VAL A 367 16.93 -3.72 11.54
C VAL A 367 17.23 -2.32 11.02
N PHE A 368 17.00 -1.29 11.83
CA PHE A 368 17.16 0.10 11.40
C PHE A 368 18.64 0.47 11.22
N GLU A 369 19.56 -0.09 12.02
CA GLU A 369 21.00 0.04 11.79
C GLU A 369 21.41 -0.53 10.43
N ILE A 370 20.94 -1.73 10.08
CA ILE A 370 21.23 -2.37 8.79
C ILE A 370 20.70 -1.52 7.64
N LEU A 371 19.47 -1.02 7.75
CA LEU A 371 18.85 -0.18 6.73
C LEU A 371 19.56 1.16 6.57
N LYS A 372 19.94 1.81 7.67
CA LYS A 372 20.70 3.07 7.68
C LYS A 372 22.00 2.94 6.88
N LEU A 373 22.74 1.85 7.09
CA LEU A 373 24.00 1.60 6.40
C LEU A 373 23.81 1.14 4.94
N THR A 374 22.70 0.48 4.64
CA THR A 374 22.39 0.01 3.29
C THR A 374 21.95 1.18 2.38
N HIS A 375 21.09 2.06 2.90
CA HIS A 375 20.51 3.15 2.13
C HIS A 375 21.38 4.40 2.24
N LYS A 376 22.30 4.57 1.27
CA LYS A 376 23.25 5.69 1.21
C LYS A 376 22.63 7.09 1.24
N ASN A 377 21.35 7.22 0.93
CA ASN A 377 20.60 8.47 0.92
C ASN A 377 19.54 8.53 2.04
N GLY A 378 19.63 7.64 3.02
CA GLY A 378 18.62 7.45 4.05
C GLY A 378 17.48 6.53 3.63
N PHE A 379 16.73 6.04 4.61
CA PHE A 379 15.56 5.19 4.42
C PHE A 379 14.32 5.80 5.07
N GLY A 380 13.16 5.56 4.46
CA GLY A 380 11.89 6.10 4.92
C GLY A 380 11.18 5.23 5.96
N LEU A 381 10.64 5.90 6.97
CA LEU A 381 9.73 5.40 8.00
C LEU A 381 8.26 5.54 7.61
N ILE A 382 7.94 6.20 6.49
CA ILE A 382 6.57 6.31 5.98
C ILE A 382 5.90 4.94 5.80
N SER A 383 6.69 3.95 5.38
CA SER A 383 6.26 2.56 5.16
C SER A 383 6.37 1.67 6.41
N SER A 384 6.61 2.22 7.60
CA SER A 384 6.84 1.43 8.82
C SER A 384 5.66 0.52 9.20
N THR A 385 4.43 0.96 8.90
CA THR A 385 3.23 0.15 9.13
C THR A 385 3.23 -1.09 8.24
N GLN A 386 3.60 -0.95 6.96
CA GLN A 386 3.73 -2.09 6.05
C GLN A 386 4.94 -2.97 6.40
N ARG A 387 6.12 -2.35 6.63
CA ARG A 387 7.42 -3.05 6.73
C ARG A 387 7.70 -3.70 8.07
N PHE A 388 7.16 -3.13 9.14
CA PHE A 388 7.52 -3.52 10.52
C PHE A 388 6.30 -3.72 11.41
N ASN A 389 5.09 -3.45 10.90
CA ASN A 389 3.86 -3.37 11.70
C ASN A 389 3.99 -2.40 12.89
N LEU A 390 4.68 -1.26 12.65
CA LEU A 390 4.87 -0.19 13.63
C LEU A 390 4.13 1.07 13.20
N THR A 391 3.60 1.81 14.17
CA THR A 391 3.15 3.19 13.93
C THR A 391 4.34 4.09 13.58
N HIS A 392 4.08 5.21 12.91
CA HIS A 392 5.14 6.19 12.62
C HIS A 392 5.82 6.68 13.89
N LYS A 393 5.06 6.91 14.97
CA LYS A 393 5.60 7.30 16.28
C LYS A 393 6.57 6.26 16.84
N GLN A 394 6.15 5.00 16.92
CA GLN A 394 7.02 3.91 17.41
C GLN A 394 8.30 3.78 16.56
N ALA A 395 8.18 3.89 15.24
CA ALA A 395 9.33 3.83 14.36
C ALA A 395 10.29 5.01 14.58
N VAL A 396 9.78 6.24 14.74
CA VAL A 396 10.59 7.42 15.07
C VAL A 396 11.28 7.26 16.41
N ASP A 397 10.58 6.77 17.43
CA ASP A 397 11.14 6.56 18.77
C ASP A 397 12.31 5.57 18.73
N ILE A 398 12.18 4.46 17.97
CA ILE A 398 13.28 3.51 17.75
C ILE A 398 14.44 4.18 16.99
N ALA A 399 14.13 4.90 15.91
CA ALA A 399 15.13 5.56 15.08
C ALA A 399 15.99 6.56 15.86
N LYS A 400 15.41 7.30 16.81
CA LYS A 400 16.14 8.25 17.68
C LYS A 400 17.17 7.58 18.59
N THR A 401 17.05 6.27 18.83
CA THR A 401 18.03 5.52 19.64
C THR A 401 19.25 5.06 18.84
N LEU A 402 19.28 5.29 17.53
CA LEU A 402 20.35 4.83 16.65
C LEU A 402 21.57 5.75 16.76
N PRO A 403 22.78 5.19 16.98
CA PRO A 403 24.01 5.99 16.99
C PRO A 403 24.32 6.54 15.60
N ASN A 404 24.95 7.73 15.55
CA ASN A 404 25.41 8.39 14.32
C ASN A 404 24.31 8.47 13.26
N SER A 405 23.14 8.96 13.64
CA SER A 405 21.98 9.06 12.77
C SER A 405 21.34 10.43 12.87
N PHE A 406 20.79 10.89 11.75
CA PHE A 406 19.90 12.04 11.71
C PHE A 406 18.48 11.54 11.43
N VAL A 407 17.54 11.87 12.31
CA VAL A 407 16.13 11.48 12.17
C VAL A 407 15.31 12.73 11.88
N ASP A 408 14.68 12.76 10.71
CA ASP A 408 13.69 13.77 10.37
C ASP A 408 12.30 13.22 10.62
N GLU A 409 11.68 13.65 11.72
CA GLU A 409 10.37 13.19 12.16
C GLU A 409 9.24 13.64 11.24
N ASP A 410 9.38 14.82 10.62
CA ASP A 410 8.33 15.39 9.77
C ASP A 410 8.38 14.74 8.38
N ALA A 411 9.60 14.54 7.86
CA ALA A 411 9.81 13.82 6.61
C ALA A 411 9.72 12.29 6.78
N LEU A 412 9.65 11.78 8.02
CA LEU A 412 9.70 10.37 8.37
C LEU A 412 10.89 9.65 7.70
N ASN A 413 12.08 10.21 7.80
CA ASN A 413 13.30 9.66 7.20
C ASN A 413 14.43 9.53 8.23
N VAL A 414 15.25 8.50 8.05
CA VAL A 414 16.45 8.26 8.84
C VAL A 414 17.65 8.24 7.92
N TYR A 415 18.68 9.00 8.29
CA TYR A 415 19.93 9.10 7.55
C TYR A 415 21.10 8.65 8.42
N ASP A 416 22.12 8.08 7.78
CA ASP A 416 23.43 8.02 8.39
C ASP A 416 24.03 9.44 8.50
N GLU A 417 24.67 9.75 9.61
CA GLU A 417 25.24 11.09 9.82
C GLU A 417 26.34 11.43 8.80
N GLY A 418 27.05 10.42 8.28
CA GLY A 418 28.04 10.60 7.22
C GLY A 418 27.44 11.16 5.92
N VAL A 419 26.12 11.09 5.72
CA VAL A 419 25.47 11.65 4.52
C VAL A 419 25.57 13.18 4.46
N LYS A 420 25.70 13.86 5.61
CA LYS A 420 25.84 15.33 5.70
C LYS A 420 26.99 15.84 4.84
N TYR A 421 28.11 15.10 4.81
CA TYR A 421 29.26 15.43 3.98
C TYR A 421 28.90 15.61 2.51
N ARG A 422 28.03 14.74 1.96
CA ARG A 422 27.61 14.82 0.55
C ARG A 422 26.78 16.06 0.26
N ILE A 423 25.94 16.49 1.21
CA ILE A 423 25.15 17.72 1.08
C ILE A 423 26.07 18.94 1.18
N ILE A 424 26.99 18.93 2.13
CA ILE A 424 27.97 20.00 2.33
C ILE A 424 28.84 20.19 1.08
N GLU A 425 29.39 19.10 0.53
CA GLU A 425 30.20 19.17 -0.70
C GLU A 425 29.38 19.62 -1.90
N PHE A 426 28.10 19.24 -1.99
CA PHE A 426 27.20 19.75 -3.02
C PHE A 426 26.96 21.27 -2.89
N ILE A 427 26.76 21.77 -1.67
CA ILE A 427 26.60 23.22 -1.44
C ILE A 427 27.90 23.96 -1.77
N LYS A 428 29.06 23.45 -1.35
CA LYS A 428 30.37 24.01 -1.70
C LYS A 428 30.57 24.08 -3.21
N PHE A 429 30.24 23.00 -3.93
CA PHE A 429 30.30 22.97 -5.38
C PHE A 429 29.46 24.09 -6.02
N ILE A 430 28.23 24.32 -5.53
CA ILE A 430 27.36 25.40 -6.04
C ILE A 430 28.02 26.78 -5.83
N ILE A 431 28.49 27.08 -4.61
CA ILE A 431 29.06 28.41 -4.31
C ILE A 431 30.43 28.66 -4.96
N ASP A 432 31.16 27.61 -5.30
CA ASP A 432 32.45 27.72 -6.01
C ASP A 432 32.26 27.83 -7.52
N LYS A 433 31.29 27.12 -8.09
CA LYS A 433 30.92 27.23 -9.50
C LYS A 433 30.25 28.56 -9.82
N ASN A 434 29.38 29.03 -8.93
CA ASN A 434 28.60 30.25 -9.11
C ASN A 434 28.79 31.19 -7.93
N LYS A 435 29.60 32.23 -8.13
CA LYS A 435 29.79 33.32 -7.15
C LYS A 435 28.50 34.05 -6.80
N PHE A 436 27.46 33.90 -7.62
CA PHE A 436 26.14 34.51 -7.45
C PHE A 436 25.08 33.56 -6.88
N ALA A 437 25.46 32.35 -6.46
CA ALA A 437 24.52 31.39 -5.92
C ALA A 437 23.81 31.94 -4.67
N ILE A 438 22.48 31.89 -4.70
CA ILE A 438 21.60 32.19 -3.57
C ILE A 438 20.74 30.97 -3.32
N PHE A 439 20.80 30.40 -2.13
CA PHE A 439 20.13 29.13 -1.84
C PHE A 439 19.50 29.11 -0.44
N SER A 440 18.57 28.19 -0.24
CA SER A 440 17.93 27.87 1.04
C SER A 440 17.93 26.36 1.24
N ALA A 441 17.57 25.90 2.45
CA ALA A 441 17.39 24.48 2.69
C ALA A 441 16.36 23.86 1.72
N SER A 442 15.24 24.57 1.49
CA SER A 442 14.20 24.17 0.53
C SER A 442 14.73 24.07 -0.91
N SER A 443 15.52 25.04 -1.40
CA SER A 443 16.04 24.97 -2.77
C SER A 443 17.06 23.86 -2.95
N ILE A 444 17.88 23.59 -1.93
CA ILE A 444 18.87 22.51 -1.97
C ILE A 444 18.19 21.14 -1.85
N SER A 445 17.18 20.97 -0.99
CA SER A 445 16.42 19.72 -0.87
C SER A 445 15.63 19.39 -2.14
N LEU A 446 15.12 20.39 -2.85
CA LEU A 446 14.50 20.20 -4.17
C LEU A 446 15.51 19.66 -5.20
N LYS A 447 16.76 20.15 -5.19
CA LYS A 447 17.84 19.65 -6.06
C LYS A 447 18.32 18.26 -5.64
N LEU A 448 18.39 18.00 -4.33
CA LEU A 448 18.73 16.72 -3.73
C LEU A 448 17.46 16.05 -3.22
N GLY A 449 16.59 15.57 -4.11
CA GLY A 449 15.25 15.06 -3.74
C GLY A 449 15.20 13.89 -2.75
N TRP A 450 16.35 13.36 -2.32
CA TRP A 450 16.46 12.38 -1.24
C TRP A 450 16.75 13.00 0.15
N ALA A 451 17.28 14.23 0.19
CA ALA A 451 17.61 14.94 1.42
C ALA A 451 16.38 15.73 1.89
N SER A 452 15.99 15.55 3.15
CA SER A 452 14.92 16.35 3.73
C SER A 452 15.39 17.75 4.10
N GLU A 453 14.44 18.69 4.15
CA GLU A 453 14.74 20.09 4.41
C GLU A 453 15.43 20.32 5.76
N LYS A 454 15.04 19.59 6.83
CA LYS A 454 15.73 19.72 8.14
C LYS A 454 17.16 19.20 8.11
N LEU A 455 17.42 18.10 7.40
CA LEU A 455 18.79 17.59 7.23
C LEU A 455 19.63 18.62 6.47
N THR A 456 19.09 19.15 5.38
CA THR A 456 19.74 20.19 4.58
C THR A 456 20.00 21.46 5.40
N GLN A 457 19.04 21.89 6.21
CA GLN A 457 19.20 23.04 7.10
C GLN A 457 20.31 22.80 8.12
N SER A 458 20.39 21.60 8.72
CA SER A 458 21.49 21.24 9.62
C SER A 458 22.86 21.34 8.95
N CYS A 459 22.99 20.95 7.68
CA CYS A 459 24.24 21.12 6.91
C CYS A 459 24.56 22.59 6.60
N ILE A 460 23.52 23.39 6.31
CA ILE A 460 23.67 24.83 6.09
C ILE A 460 24.12 25.52 7.39
N ASP A 461 23.53 25.17 8.53
CA ASP A 461 23.90 25.73 9.83
C ASP A 461 25.36 25.42 10.17
N GLU A 462 25.84 24.22 9.85
CA GLU A 462 27.26 23.86 9.99
C GLU A 462 28.18 24.74 9.12
N LEU A 463 27.83 24.93 7.84
CA LEU A 463 28.58 25.80 6.93
C LEU A 463 28.56 27.27 7.39
N TYR A 464 27.43 27.74 7.94
CA TYR A 464 27.27 29.08 8.47
C TYR A 464 28.13 29.30 9.71
N ASN A 465 28.07 28.37 10.67
CA ASN A 465 28.87 28.42 11.90
C ASN A 465 30.38 28.36 11.61
N ASN A 466 30.78 27.59 10.59
CA ASN A 466 32.17 27.54 10.11
C ASN A 466 32.57 28.78 9.28
N GLY A 467 31.66 29.73 9.06
CA GLY A 467 31.93 30.97 8.34
C GLY A 467 32.22 30.78 6.86
N ILE A 468 31.69 29.74 6.22
CA ILE A 468 31.81 29.51 4.78
C ILE A 468 30.72 30.29 4.01
N ILE A 469 29.56 30.45 4.64
CA ILE A 469 28.38 31.10 4.08
C ILE A 469 27.81 32.16 5.03
N GLU A 470 26.93 33.02 4.53
CA GLU A 470 26.27 34.08 5.28
C GLU A 470 24.76 34.07 5.02
N LYS A 471 23.96 34.46 6.03
CA LYS A 471 22.49 34.46 5.95
C LYS A 471 21.98 35.87 5.69
N ASN A 472 21.20 36.01 4.62
CA ASN A 472 20.66 37.28 4.16
C ASN A 472 19.16 37.13 3.85
N SER A 473 18.28 37.80 4.59
CA SER A 473 16.81 37.78 4.31
C SER A 473 16.20 36.37 4.18
N GLY A 474 16.69 35.41 4.97
CA GLY A 474 16.18 34.02 4.96
C GLY A 474 16.82 33.09 3.92
N VAL A 475 17.72 33.59 3.08
CA VAL A 475 18.52 32.81 2.13
C VAL A 475 20.00 32.89 2.48
N TYR A 476 20.82 32.05 1.84
CA TYR A 476 22.24 31.91 2.11
C TYR A 476 23.07 32.17 0.86
N THR A 477 24.24 32.79 1.06
CA THR A 477 25.22 33.13 0.02
C THR A 477 26.62 32.79 0.51
N LYS A 478 27.59 32.73 -0.41
CA LYS A 478 29.01 32.62 -0.04
C LYS A 478 29.41 33.81 0.84
N LYS A 479 30.18 33.57 1.90
CA LYS A 479 30.67 34.64 2.78
C LYS A 479 31.53 35.63 1.99
N GLY A 480 31.33 36.93 2.27
CA GLY A 480 32.10 38.01 1.64
C GLY A 480 31.57 38.46 0.28
N VAL A 481 30.38 38.01 -0.13
CA VAL A 481 29.70 38.51 -1.33
C VAL A 481 28.67 39.57 -0.93
N ASP A 482 28.72 40.75 -1.55
CA ASP A 482 27.73 41.81 -1.31
C ASP A 482 26.34 41.40 -1.82
N PHE A 483 25.41 41.19 -0.90
CA PHE A 483 24.05 40.76 -1.19
C PHE A 483 23.24 41.80 -1.99
N SER A 484 23.52 43.08 -1.83
CA SER A 484 22.85 44.15 -2.55
C SER A 484 23.29 44.16 -4.02
N GLU A 485 24.60 44.05 -4.26
CA GLU A 485 25.16 43.95 -5.60
C GLU A 485 24.71 42.67 -6.30
N LEU A 486 24.64 41.55 -5.57
CA LEU A 486 24.11 40.27 -6.04
C LEU A 486 22.69 40.39 -6.58
N LYS A 487 21.79 41.04 -5.83
CA LYS A 487 20.40 41.23 -6.27
C LYS A 487 20.31 42.01 -7.58
N ILE A 488 21.11 43.06 -7.72
CA ILE A 488 21.14 43.87 -8.94
C ILE A 488 21.63 43.03 -10.13
N LYS A 489 22.74 42.30 -9.96
CA LYS A 489 23.26 41.41 -11.01
C LYS A 489 22.26 40.31 -11.37
N LEU A 490 21.56 39.76 -10.38
CA LEU A 490 20.54 38.75 -10.60
C LEU A 490 19.36 39.29 -11.43
N GLU A 491 18.86 40.49 -11.10
CA GLU A 491 17.84 41.19 -11.88
C GLU A 491 18.28 41.37 -13.34
N ASP A 492 19.53 41.76 -13.56
CA ASP A 492 20.07 41.95 -14.91
C ASP A 492 20.26 40.63 -15.68
N GLU A 493 20.72 39.55 -15.03
CA GLU A 493 20.85 38.24 -15.68
C GLU A 493 19.49 37.62 -16.04
N ILE A 494 18.50 37.71 -15.14
CA ILE A 494 17.13 37.28 -15.46
C ILE A 494 16.58 38.10 -16.64
N TYR A 495 16.82 39.41 -16.66
CA TYR A 495 16.43 40.26 -17.79
C TYR A 495 17.11 39.80 -19.09
N LYS A 496 18.42 39.53 -19.08
CA LYS A 496 19.16 39.07 -20.27
C LYS A 496 18.65 37.74 -20.79
N ILE A 497 18.38 36.77 -19.91
CA ILE A 497 17.80 35.47 -20.32
C ILE A 497 16.45 35.69 -21.00
N LEU A 498 15.56 36.47 -20.39
CA LEU A 498 14.27 36.80 -20.98
C LEU A 498 14.40 37.58 -22.30
N ASP A 499 15.39 38.46 -22.43
CA ASP A 499 15.62 39.22 -23.67
C ASP A 499 16.12 38.30 -24.79
N ASN A 500 17.01 37.37 -24.47
CA ASN A 500 17.58 36.40 -25.39
C ASN A 500 16.55 35.37 -25.89
N ASP A 501 15.59 34.98 -25.06
CA ASP A 501 14.53 34.05 -25.44
C ASP A 501 13.47 34.66 -26.40
N LYS A 502 13.55 35.97 -26.69
CA LYS A 502 12.70 36.70 -27.63
C LYS A 502 11.19 36.44 -27.39
N PHE A 503 10.52 35.80 -28.34
CA PHE A 503 9.07 35.54 -28.34
C PHE A 503 8.70 34.18 -27.74
N ALA A 504 9.68 33.44 -27.20
CA ALA A 504 9.46 32.16 -26.54
C ALA A 504 10.14 32.09 -25.16
N PRO A 505 9.88 33.06 -24.26
CA PRO A 505 10.53 33.11 -22.96
C PRO A 505 10.35 31.82 -22.15
N LYS A 506 11.43 31.38 -21.53
CA LYS A 506 11.42 30.28 -20.55
C LYS A 506 10.52 30.63 -19.38
N ALA A 507 9.93 29.59 -18.78
CA ALA A 507 9.18 29.75 -17.55
C ALA A 507 10.13 30.08 -16.37
N PRO A 508 9.68 30.82 -15.36
CA PRO A 508 10.55 31.27 -14.26
C PRO A 508 11.35 30.15 -13.58
N TYR A 509 10.74 29.00 -13.31
CA TYR A 509 11.42 27.87 -12.67
C TYR A 509 12.62 27.36 -13.48
N ASN A 510 12.55 27.36 -14.81
CA ASN A 510 13.69 26.99 -15.66
C ASN A 510 14.84 28.00 -15.54
N ILE A 511 14.51 29.30 -15.41
CA ILE A 511 15.50 30.37 -15.22
C ILE A 511 16.17 30.20 -13.85
N TYR A 512 15.39 29.87 -12.83
CA TYR A 512 15.91 29.70 -11.47
C TYR A 512 16.85 28.51 -11.37
N ASP A 513 16.51 27.40 -12.04
CA ASP A 513 17.35 26.22 -12.12
C ASP A 513 18.67 26.52 -12.87
N GLU A 514 18.59 27.23 -14.00
CA GLU A 514 19.75 27.62 -14.82
C GLU A 514 20.71 28.55 -14.06
N LEU A 515 20.17 29.51 -13.31
CA LEU A 515 20.96 30.44 -12.49
C LEU A 515 21.38 29.86 -11.13
N GLU A 516 20.94 28.65 -10.82
CA GLU A 516 21.15 27.98 -9.54
C GLU A 516 20.68 28.79 -8.31
N ILE A 517 19.58 29.53 -8.45
CA ILE A 517 19.01 30.38 -7.39
C ILE A 517 17.79 29.75 -6.72
N ASP A 518 17.51 30.14 -5.49
CA ASP A 518 16.25 29.81 -4.84
C ASP A 518 15.06 30.55 -5.48
N ARG A 519 13.88 29.95 -5.33
CA ARG A 519 12.64 30.45 -5.92
C ARG A 519 12.23 31.82 -5.39
N LEU A 520 12.43 32.09 -4.09
CA LEU A 520 12.05 33.36 -3.48
C LEU A 520 12.88 34.51 -4.06
N SER A 521 14.19 34.31 -4.21
CA SER A 521 15.07 35.30 -4.84
C SER A 521 14.71 35.56 -6.29
N GLY A 522 14.46 34.51 -7.08
CA GLY A 522 14.00 34.64 -8.46
C GLY A 522 12.66 35.37 -8.60
N ASP A 523 11.67 35.01 -7.76
CA ASP A 523 10.36 35.66 -7.75
C ASP A 523 10.46 37.14 -7.35
N ASN A 524 11.32 37.49 -6.39
CA ASN A 524 11.56 38.87 -5.98
C ASN A 524 12.23 39.70 -7.09
N ALA A 525 13.19 39.12 -7.82
CA ALA A 525 13.83 39.78 -8.96
C ALA A 525 12.81 40.04 -10.09
N LEU A 526 11.99 39.05 -10.46
CA LEU A 526 10.91 39.24 -11.45
C LEU A 526 9.89 40.28 -11.01
N LYS A 527 9.49 40.30 -9.74
CA LYS A 527 8.57 41.31 -9.19
C LYS A 527 9.14 42.72 -9.38
N LYS A 528 10.42 42.92 -9.07
CA LYS A 528 11.07 44.23 -9.19
C LYS A 528 11.29 44.66 -10.65
N LEU A 529 11.70 43.74 -11.52
CA LEU A 529 11.77 43.98 -12.96
C LEU A 529 10.39 44.35 -13.55
N THR A 530 9.32 43.77 -13.00
CA THR A 530 7.94 44.08 -13.39
C THR A 530 7.50 45.45 -12.86
N ALA A 531 7.80 45.75 -11.59
CA ALA A 531 7.49 47.05 -10.98
C ALA A 531 8.18 48.20 -11.71
N ASN A 532 9.41 48.00 -12.19
CA ASN A 532 10.17 48.99 -12.95
C ASN A 532 9.81 49.01 -14.46
N GLY A 533 8.83 48.21 -14.90
CA GLY A 533 8.36 48.18 -16.28
C GLY A 533 9.33 47.61 -17.31
N ARG A 534 10.43 46.97 -16.88
CA ARG A 534 11.40 46.30 -17.79
C ARG A 534 10.89 44.94 -18.29
N VAL A 535 10.12 44.25 -17.46
CA VAL A 535 9.51 42.94 -17.75
C VAL A 535 8.01 43.03 -17.54
N ILE A 536 7.24 42.30 -18.34
CA ILE A 536 5.78 42.24 -18.26
C ILE A 536 5.37 40.79 -18.04
N ARG A 537 4.52 40.57 -17.04
CA ARG A 537 3.85 39.28 -16.83
C ARG A 537 2.63 39.20 -17.72
N LEU A 538 2.61 38.23 -18.64
CA LEU A 538 1.48 38.01 -19.54
C LEU A 538 0.47 36.99 -18.97
N ALA A 539 0.97 35.96 -18.29
CA ALA A 539 0.14 34.92 -17.68
C ALA A 539 0.85 34.26 -16.49
N HIS A 540 0.25 33.21 -15.92
CA HIS A 540 0.93 32.38 -14.93
C HIS A 540 2.19 31.73 -15.55
N ASN A 541 3.36 31.94 -14.92
CA ASN A 541 4.67 31.47 -15.40
C ASN A 541 5.04 31.91 -16.83
N LEU A 542 4.58 33.09 -17.26
CA LEU A 542 4.95 33.68 -18.55
C LEU A 542 5.28 35.16 -18.38
N PHE A 543 6.57 35.47 -18.52
CA PHE A 543 7.14 36.81 -18.41
C PHE A 543 7.92 37.11 -19.69
N ILE A 544 7.89 38.36 -20.16
CA ILE A 544 8.60 38.81 -21.37
C ILE A 544 9.18 40.20 -21.13
N THR A 545 10.30 40.54 -21.76
CA THR A 545 10.81 41.92 -21.70
C THR A 545 9.85 42.88 -22.41
N SER A 546 9.74 44.11 -21.92
CA SER A 546 8.86 45.13 -22.54
C SER A 546 9.24 45.43 -23.99
N LYS A 547 10.55 45.31 -24.29
CA LYS A 547 11.10 45.38 -25.65
C LYS A 547 10.55 44.26 -26.54
N ASN A 548 10.77 42.99 -26.16
CA ASN A 548 10.32 41.85 -26.95
C ASN A 548 8.79 41.79 -27.09
N LEU A 549 8.04 42.26 -26.08
CA LEU A 549 6.59 42.41 -26.19
C LEU A 549 6.21 43.45 -27.25
N SER A 550 6.88 44.61 -27.26
CA SER A 550 6.64 45.64 -28.27
C SER A 550 6.93 45.12 -29.67
N ASP A 551 8.02 44.36 -29.82
CA ASP A 551 8.42 43.75 -31.09
C ASP A 551 7.40 42.72 -31.60
N VAL A 552 6.92 41.83 -30.72
CA VAL A 552 5.91 40.83 -31.14
C VAL A 552 4.55 41.48 -31.43
N LEU A 553 4.13 42.49 -30.68
CA LEU A 553 2.88 43.22 -30.96
C LEU A 553 2.98 43.99 -32.28
N LYS A 554 4.12 44.61 -32.58
CA LYS A 554 4.37 45.26 -33.87
C LYS A 554 4.32 44.25 -35.02
N TYR A 555 4.90 43.06 -34.82
CA TYR A 555 4.83 41.97 -35.79
C TYR A 555 3.38 41.52 -36.04
N LEU A 556 2.59 41.33 -34.98
CA LEU A 556 1.17 40.97 -35.10
C LEU A 556 0.36 42.07 -35.81
N LYS A 557 0.61 43.35 -35.51
CA LYS A 557 -0.01 44.47 -36.22
C LYS A 557 0.34 44.48 -37.71
N ASN A 558 1.58 44.16 -38.07
CA ASN A 558 1.98 44.03 -39.48
C ASN A 558 1.27 42.86 -40.18
N LEU A 559 1.08 41.72 -39.49
CA LEU A 559 0.27 40.62 -40.03
C LEU A 559 -1.17 41.05 -40.30
N ILE A 560 -1.77 41.90 -39.46
CA ILE A 560 -3.11 42.44 -39.74
C ILE A 560 -3.09 43.32 -41.00
N LYS A 561 -2.02 44.10 -41.23
CA LYS A 561 -1.90 44.91 -42.46
C LYS A 561 -1.73 44.07 -43.71
N GLU A 562 -1.00 42.96 -43.62
CA GLU A 562 -0.70 42.07 -44.75
C GLU A 562 -1.86 41.12 -45.06
N ASP A 563 -2.35 40.40 -44.06
CA ASP A 563 -3.34 39.33 -44.20
C ASP A 563 -4.78 39.82 -43.92
N GLY A 564 -4.97 41.08 -43.55
CA GLY A 564 -6.24 41.70 -43.17
C GLY A 564 -6.72 41.36 -41.75
N PHE A 565 -6.15 40.34 -41.11
CA PHE A 565 -6.47 39.93 -39.75
C PHE A 565 -5.36 39.12 -39.09
N VAL A 566 -5.42 38.98 -37.77
CA VAL A 566 -4.60 38.02 -37.02
C VAL A 566 -5.45 37.17 -36.06
N ASN A 567 -5.20 35.87 -36.03
CA ASN A 567 -5.83 34.90 -35.15
C ASN A 567 -4.80 33.87 -34.65
N VAL A 568 -5.24 32.93 -33.83
CA VAL A 568 -4.32 31.94 -33.23
C VAL A 568 -3.61 31.10 -34.29
N GLN A 569 -4.29 30.75 -35.40
CA GLN A 569 -3.78 29.83 -36.40
C GLN A 569 -2.74 30.50 -37.30
N ASN A 570 -3.04 31.68 -37.84
CA ASN A 570 -2.10 32.37 -38.73
C ASN A 570 -0.87 32.88 -37.96
N ALA A 571 -1.05 33.44 -36.76
CA ALA A 571 0.06 33.90 -35.92
C ALA A 571 0.97 32.76 -35.51
N LYS A 572 0.41 31.59 -35.17
CA LYS A 572 1.19 30.38 -34.87
C LYS A 572 2.04 29.96 -36.07
N ASN A 573 1.47 29.91 -37.26
CA ASN A 573 2.18 29.49 -38.47
C ASN A 573 3.32 30.46 -38.85
N ARG A 574 3.10 31.77 -38.68
CA ARG A 574 4.09 32.81 -39.03
C ARG A 574 5.21 32.94 -38.00
N LEU A 575 4.89 32.89 -36.71
CA LEU A 575 5.88 33.04 -35.62
C LEU A 575 6.55 31.71 -35.22
N ASN A 576 6.01 30.57 -35.66
CA ASN A 576 6.44 29.23 -35.26
C ASN A 576 6.49 29.03 -33.74
N LEU A 577 5.46 29.52 -33.03
CA LEU A 577 5.36 29.44 -31.57
C LEU A 577 4.24 28.49 -31.13
N SER A 578 4.33 27.98 -29.90
CA SER A 578 3.23 27.20 -29.33
C SER A 578 1.98 28.07 -29.12
N ARG A 579 0.78 27.45 -29.12
CA ARG A 579 -0.49 28.15 -28.89
C ARG A 579 -0.50 28.95 -27.59
N LYS A 580 0.20 28.48 -26.56
CA LYS A 580 0.32 29.14 -25.25
C LYS A 580 0.83 30.58 -25.38
N TYR A 581 1.90 30.80 -26.15
CA TYR A 581 2.49 32.13 -26.33
C TYR A 581 1.59 33.03 -27.17
N ILE A 582 1.07 32.49 -28.28
CA ILE A 582 0.22 33.23 -29.22
C ILE A 582 -1.04 33.77 -28.53
N ILE A 583 -1.71 32.95 -27.72
CA ILE A 583 -2.91 33.38 -26.98
C ILE A 583 -2.58 34.56 -26.07
N ALA A 584 -1.50 34.48 -25.30
CA ALA A 584 -1.09 35.54 -24.39
C ALA A 584 -0.74 36.86 -25.11
N TYR A 585 -0.10 36.79 -26.29
CA TYR A 585 0.18 37.98 -27.09
C TYR A 585 -1.07 38.59 -27.72
N LEU A 586 -2.01 37.75 -28.19
CA LEU A 586 -3.29 38.23 -28.72
C LEU A 586 -4.16 38.86 -27.63
N GLU A 587 -4.18 38.30 -26.43
CA GLU A 587 -4.85 38.91 -25.27
C GLU A 587 -4.25 40.27 -24.93
N LYS A 588 -2.92 40.42 -25.07
CA LYS A 588 -2.28 41.72 -24.89
C LYS A 588 -2.62 42.69 -26.02
N LEU A 589 -2.73 42.21 -27.25
CA LEU A 589 -3.12 43.00 -28.42
C LEU A 589 -4.60 43.45 -28.32
N ASP A 590 -5.46 42.66 -27.68
CA ASP A 590 -6.87 43.01 -27.45
C ASP A 590 -7.04 44.27 -26.56
N LEU A 591 -5.99 44.70 -25.85
CA LEU A 591 -5.98 45.94 -25.05
C LEU A 591 -5.61 47.18 -25.87
N ASP A 592 -5.20 47.02 -27.12
CA ASP A 592 -4.81 48.12 -28.00
C ASP A 592 -6.05 48.82 -28.55
N SER A 593 -6.13 50.15 -28.43
CA SER A 593 -7.29 50.94 -28.85
C SER A 593 -7.63 50.82 -30.33
N ASP A 594 -6.62 50.52 -31.15
CA ASP A 594 -6.73 50.48 -32.61
C ASP A 594 -7.20 49.10 -33.11
N ILE A 595 -7.31 48.11 -32.22
CA ILE A 595 -7.63 46.73 -32.57
C ILE A 595 -9.03 46.38 -32.08
N ILE A 596 -9.82 45.72 -32.92
CA ILE A 596 -11.11 45.14 -32.56
C ILE A 596 -11.13 43.65 -32.84
N LYS A 597 -11.75 42.89 -31.92
CA LYS A 597 -11.91 41.46 -32.02
C LYS A 597 -13.23 41.13 -32.73
N ASN A 598 -13.14 40.53 -33.91
CA ASN A 598 -14.28 40.06 -34.70
C ASN A 598 -14.25 38.52 -34.76
N GLY A 599 -15.03 37.88 -33.88
CA GLY A 599 -14.98 36.43 -33.69
C GLY A 599 -13.61 35.97 -33.20
N GLN A 600 -12.93 35.13 -33.99
CA GLN A 600 -11.57 34.65 -33.69
C GLN A 600 -10.45 35.58 -34.19
N ASN A 601 -10.80 36.54 -35.05
CA ASN A 601 -9.87 37.42 -35.75
C ASN A 601 -9.73 38.77 -35.02
N ARG A 602 -8.54 39.34 -35.07
CA ARG A 602 -8.24 40.72 -34.66
C ARG A 602 -7.94 41.53 -35.91
N VAL A 603 -8.59 42.67 -36.03
CA VAL A 603 -8.48 43.59 -37.18
C VAL A 603 -8.29 45.02 -36.68
N PHE A 604 -7.75 45.91 -37.52
CA PHE A 604 -7.74 47.34 -37.18
C PHE A 604 -9.18 47.88 -37.16
N ARG A 605 -9.48 48.78 -36.21
CA ARG A 605 -10.69 49.59 -36.28
C ARG A 605 -10.65 50.39 -37.57
N SER A 606 -11.68 50.24 -38.38
CA SER A 606 -11.95 51.17 -39.47
C SER A 606 -12.18 52.55 -38.86
N ASN A 607 -11.45 53.57 -39.32
CA ASN A 607 -11.75 54.97 -39.00
C ASN A 607 -13.15 55.34 -39.47
#